data_AF-A0A936AVE8-F1
#
_entry.id   AF-A0A936AVE8-F1
#
_cell.length_a   1.000
_cell.length_b   1.000
_cell.length_c   1.000
_cell.angle_alpha   90.00
_cell.angle_beta   90.00
_cell.angle_gamma   90.00
#
_symmetry.space_group_name_H-M   'P 1'
#
loop_
_entity.id
_entity.type
_entity.pdbx_description
1 polymer ?
#
loop_
_entity_poly.entity_id
_entity_poly.type
_entity_poly.pdbx_seq_one_letter_code
_entity_poly.pdbx_strand_id
1 'polypeptide(L)'
;MFEFEQYDRRLDTEPEASPALPYEPARNIASLSLLVWGEHCIECAAPACFQTCDLYQKRPDGLCRRFKFGVRRNRRFASMRGYGAEIAFKKWAKLEARANTTMQPAGTLLRRERAFEKAAPLFKQAGRLLHSGRLQRFHRSLAERWVERLRIRPGGDSQPDGFLLEIYNPTDRTIRLQMSMTLDPSVLHAQPSQVQPRPMLETLDLPPGYSRREFERRMFQHLIDSGLPFNIALIPEADTSARLVILTADFVTYQPAAKTASSQIKCVIFDLDNTLWDGTLLENPEVTPKPEIEKLITRLDERGILVSIASKNDFDHAWARLEQTGLSSYFLAPQINWMPKSSNIKLIAERLNLGLDAFAFVDDNPFELAEVSSVLPQVTCIDAAETGGLLDDPRFKGSTSEEARNRRRFYQDAIRREQDQTAYGDDYRGFLADCRIELVVRPYKSEDFERASELVQRTNQLNFSGAKYTREQLASLLEKDDVAKYLLECSDKYGSYGIVGFSMVEHREDEIRILDFMLSCRVQGRFIEQAFFHHLQEHRHPGRGQATRLRVSFKPTQRNKPAQQVLEALHFEPCDTGEGLCLDLSKHSLAGHVIKVTFPDNPGKEHGESEADAMAPIRNER
;
A
#
# COMPACT_ATOMS: atom_id res chain seq x y z
N MET A 1 4.84 -12.06 -25.66
CA MET A 1 4.75 -11.71 -27.10
C MET A 1 3.48 -12.29 -27.73
N PHE A 2 2.96 -11.67 -28.80
CA PHE A 2 1.79 -12.14 -29.57
C PHE A 2 2.12 -12.24 -31.07
N GLU A 3 1.40 -13.09 -31.81
CA GLU A 3 1.53 -13.29 -33.27
C GLU A 3 0.94 -12.12 -34.09
N PHE A 4 1.53 -10.92 -33.98
CA PHE A 4 1.08 -9.71 -34.69
C PHE A 4 1.20 -9.81 -36.22
N GLU A 5 2.06 -10.67 -36.74
CA GLU A 5 2.27 -10.85 -38.18
C GLU A 5 1.09 -11.50 -38.91
N GLN A 6 0.11 -12.00 -38.15
CA GLN A 6 -1.13 -12.62 -38.62
C GLN A 6 -2.29 -11.63 -38.71
N TYR A 7 -2.06 -10.39 -38.29
CA TYR A 7 -3.00 -9.30 -38.40
C TYR A 7 -3.33 -9.00 -39.87
N ASP A 8 -4.62 -8.91 -40.18
CA ASP A 8 -5.11 -8.57 -41.51
C ASP A 8 -6.00 -7.32 -41.46
N ARG A 9 -5.43 -6.19 -41.89
CA ARG A 9 -6.10 -4.89 -41.93
C ARG A 9 -7.37 -4.90 -42.79
N ARG A 10 -7.50 -5.80 -43.76
CA ARG A 10 -8.70 -5.88 -44.62
C ARG A 10 -9.91 -6.46 -43.88
N LEU A 11 -9.65 -7.27 -42.85
CA LEU A 11 -10.67 -7.88 -42.01
C LEU A 11 -11.02 -7.01 -40.79
N ASP A 12 -10.21 -5.99 -40.51
CA ASP A 12 -10.39 -5.08 -39.39
C ASP A 12 -11.29 -3.89 -39.78
N THR A 13 -12.59 -4.10 -39.72
CA THR A 13 -13.62 -3.10 -40.06
C THR A 13 -14.10 -2.31 -38.85
N GLU A 14 -13.70 -2.68 -37.64
CA GLU A 14 -14.15 -2.06 -36.39
C GLU A 14 -13.10 -1.05 -35.88
N PRO A 15 -13.50 0.14 -35.37
CA PRO A 15 -12.56 1.14 -34.87
C PRO A 15 -11.71 0.58 -33.72
N GLU A 16 -10.49 1.10 -33.54
CA GLU A 16 -9.64 0.77 -32.39
C GLU A 16 -10.38 1.03 -31.07
N ALA A 17 -10.33 0.06 -30.17
CA ALA A 17 -10.84 0.26 -28.82
C ALA A 17 -10.05 1.37 -28.12
N SER A 18 -10.71 2.08 -27.21
CA SER A 18 -10.10 3.10 -26.34
C SER A 18 -10.48 2.83 -24.90
N PRO A 19 -9.58 3.09 -23.93
CA PRO A 19 -9.95 3.01 -22.53
C PRO A 19 -10.98 4.10 -22.20
N ALA A 20 -12.09 3.71 -21.58
CA ALA A 20 -13.14 4.61 -21.13
C ALA A 20 -12.79 5.28 -19.79
N LEU A 21 -12.02 4.60 -18.95
CA LEU A 21 -11.54 5.08 -17.65
C LEU A 21 -10.01 4.95 -17.55
N PRO A 22 -9.35 5.84 -16.79
CA PRO A 22 -7.94 5.67 -16.44
C PRO A 22 -7.73 4.35 -15.70
N TYR A 23 -6.62 3.69 -15.97
CA TYR A 23 -6.21 2.48 -15.27
C TYR A 23 -4.67 2.44 -15.15
N GLU A 24 -4.18 1.71 -14.15
CA GLU A 24 -2.74 1.59 -13.89
C GLU A 24 -2.30 0.12 -13.98
N PRO A 25 -1.51 -0.25 -15.02
CA PRO A 25 -0.89 -1.56 -15.10
C PRO A 25 0.11 -1.81 -13.97
N ALA A 26 0.40 -3.08 -13.69
CA ALA A 26 1.44 -3.48 -12.76
C ALA A 26 2.82 -2.90 -13.17
N ARG A 27 3.47 -2.20 -12.22
CA ARG A 27 4.79 -1.56 -12.42
C ARG A 27 5.92 -2.23 -11.65
N ASN A 28 5.59 -3.06 -10.68
CA ASN A 28 6.52 -3.68 -9.73
C ASN A 28 7.05 -5.04 -10.22
N ILE A 29 7.25 -5.23 -11.52
CA ILE A 29 7.66 -6.53 -12.08
C ILE A 29 9.18 -6.52 -12.28
N ALA A 30 9.88 -7.49 -11.67
CA ALA A 30 11.33 -7.65 -11.78
C ALA A 30 11.69 -8.44 -13.04
N SER A 31 11.11 -9.62 -13.15
CA SER A 31 11.37 -10.54 -14.26
C SER A 31 10.07 -11.09 -14.82
N LEU A 32 10.10 -11.42 -16.10
CA LEU A 32 9.01 -11.98 -16.89
C LEU A 32 9.50 -13.25 -17.59
N SER A 33 8.60 -14.18 -17.85
CA SER A 33 8.89 -15.26 -18.79
C SER A 33 8.49 -14.89 -20.23
N LEU A 34 9.16 -15.49 -21.21
CA LEU A 34 8.81 -15.31 -22.61
C LEU A 34 7.72 -16.31 -23.00
N LEU A 35 6.49 -15.83 -23.11
CA LEU A 35 5.38 -16.56 -23.72
C LEU A 35 5.08 -16.03 -25.13
N VAL A 36 4.71 -16.93 -26.03
CA VAL A 36 4.29 -16.60 -27.40
C VAL A 36 2.84 -17.03 -27.55
N TRP A 37 1.95 -16.05 -27.60
CA TRP A 37 0.52 -16.24 -27.67
C TRP A 37 0.04 -16.27 -29.13
N GLY A 38 -0.61 -17.37 -29.50
CA GLY A 38 -1.19 -17.60 -30.82
C GLY A 38 -2.69 -17.87 -30.74
N GLU A 39 -3.36 -17.79 -31.89
CA GLU A 39 -4.76 -18.20 -32.00
C GLU A 39 -4.89 -19.69 -32.29
N HIS A 40 -5.77 -20.35 -31.54
CA HIS A 40 -6.03 -21.78 -31.63
C HIS A 40 -7.54 -22.03 -31.61
N CYS A 41 -7.96 -23.25 -31.97
CA CYS A 41 -9.36 -23.67 -31.95
C CYS A 41 -9.55 -24.71 -30.84
N ILE A 42 -10.67 -24.64 -30.12
CA ILE A 42 -11.03 -25.61 -29.07
C ILE A 42 -11.27 -26.99 -29.70
N GLU A 43 -12.07 -27.05 -30.77
CA GLU A 43 -12.45 -28.26 -31.52
C GLU A 43 -11.40 -28.72 -32.57
N CYS A 44 -10.13 -28.34 -32.42
CA CYS A 44 -9.16 -28.51 -33.49
C CYS A 44 -8.73 -29.97 -33.69
N ALA A 45 -9.08 -30.57 -34.84
CA ALA A 45 -8.49 -31.80 -35.36
C ALA A 45 -7.55 -31.52 -36.55
N ALA A 46 -6.62 -30.57 -36.39
CA ALA A 46 -5.68 -30.23 -37.46
C ALA A 46 -4.77 -31.43 -37.81
N PRO A 47 -4.42 -31.65 -39.09
CA PRO A 47 -4.76 -30.83 -40.26
C PRO A 47 -6.11 -31.20 -40.92
N ALA A 48 -6.78 -32.27 -40.48
CA ALA A 48 -8.01 -32.75 -41.12
C ALA A 48 -9.12 -31.67 -41.15
N CYS A 49 -9.22 -30.89 -40.08
CA CYS A 49 -10.19 -29.80 -39.98
C CYS A 49 -10.03 -28.69 -41.03
N PHE A 50 -8.89 -28.59 -41.73
CA PHE A 50 -8.69 -27.57 -42.77
C PHE A 50 -9.49 -27.83 -44.05
N GLN A 51 -9.97 -29.06 -44.24
CA GLN A 51 -10.77 -29.44 -45.42
C GLN A 51 -12.26 -29.58 -45.08
N THR A 52 -12.59 -29.91 -43.83
CA THR A 52 -13.93 -30.32 -43.43
C THR A 52 -14.66 -29.30 -42.55
N CYS A 53 -13.98 -28.32 -41.96
CA CYS A 53 -14.60 -27.37 -41.06
C CYS A 53 -15.19 -26.17 -41.82
N ASP A 54 -16.51 -25.96 -41.69
CA ASP A 54 -17.22 -24.82 -42.29
C ASP A 54 -16.75 -23.46 -41.77
N LEU A 55 -16.13 -23.44 -40.58
CA LEU A 55 -15.58 -22.22 -40.01
C LEU A 55 -14.17 -21.92 -40.52
N TYR A 56 -13.49 -22.86 -41.19
CA TYR A 56 -12.08 -22.69 -41.56
C TYR A 56 -11.88 -21.47 -42.47
N GLN A 57 -10.95 -20.61 -42.07
CA GLN A 57 -10.48 -19.50 -42.88
C GLN A 57 -8.96 -19.48 -42.81
N LYS A 58 -8.28 -19.38 -43.95
CA LYS A 58 -6.82 -19.53 -44.01
C LYS A 58 -6.09 -18.25 -43.55
N ARG A 59 -5.12 -18.40 -42.65
CA ARG A 59 -4.14 -17.36 -42.25
C ARG A 59 -3.00 -17.24 -43.28
N PRO A 60 -2.20 -16.15 -43.24
CA PRO A 60 -1.00 -16.00 -44.07
C PRO A 60 0.03 -17.15 -43.96
N ASP A 61 0.10 -17.83 -42.82
CA ASP A 61 0.96 -18.99 -42.57
C ASP A 61 0.31 -20.35 -42.91
N GLY A 62 -0.95 -20.33 -43.36
CA GLY A 62 -1.70 -21.53 -43.73
C GLY A 62 -2.47 -22.20 -42.59
N LEU A 63 -2.47 -21.64 -41.37
CA LEU A 63 -3.26 -22.15 -40.24
C LEU A 63 -4.70 -21.60 -40.26
N CYS A 64 -5.56 -22.16 -39.41
CA CYS A 64 -6.95 -21.73 -39.27
C CYS A 64 -7.05 -20.37 -38.56
N ARG A 65 -7.86 -19.45 -39.10
CA ARG A 65 -8.14 -18.10 -38.58
C ARG A 65 -9.26 -18.11 -37.54
N ARG A 66 -8.94 -17.98 -36.26
CA ARG A 66 -9.86 -17.95 -35.11
C ARG A 66 -10.07 -16.56 -34.50
N PHE A 67 -9.24 -15.57 -34.81
CA PHE A 67 -9.55 -14.17 -34.49
C PHE A 67 -10.06 -13.45 -35.72
N LYS A 68 -11.03 -12.52 -35.57
CA LYS A 68 -11.67 -11.81 -36.70
C LYS A 68 -10.64 -11.21 -37.65
N PHE A 69 -9.67 -10.49 -37.11
CA PHE A 69 -8.60 -9.81 -37.84
C PHE A 69 -7.19 -10.25 -37.43
N GLY A 70 -7.05 -11.28 -36.60
CA GLY A 70 -5.79 -11.62 -35.92
C GLY A 70 -5.61 -10.81 -34.63
N VAL A 71 -4.36 -10.61 -34.19
CA VAL A 71 -4.05 -9.79 -33.02
C VAL A 71 -3.65 -8.40 -33.47
N ARG A 72 -4.41 -7.37 -33.08
CA ARG A 72 -4.12 -5.97 -33.38
C ARG A 72 -3.30 -5.35 -32.26
N ARG A 73 -2.25 -4.61 -32.63
CA ARG A 73 -1.47 -3.81 -31.67
C ARG A 73 -2.17 -2.48 -31.42
N ASN A 74 -2.66 -2.26 -30.20
CA ASN A 74 -3.36 -1.04 -29.84
C ASN A 74 -2.53 -0.21 -28.83
N ARG A 75 -2.01 0.93 -29.29
CA ARG A 75 -1.15 1.82 -28.47
C ARG A 75 -1.93 2.75 -27.53
N ARG A 76 -3.26 2.79 -27.63
CA ARG A 76 -4.12 3.56 -26.71
C ARG A 76 -4.17 2.93 -25.32
N PHE A 77 -3.80 1.67 -25.21
CA PHE A 77 -3.72 0.94 -23.95
C PHE A 77 -2.27 0.89 -23.45
N ALA A 78 -2.02 1.54 -22.33
CA ALA A 78 -0.78 1.42 -21.58
C ALA A 78 -0.63 -0.01 -21.02
N SER A 79 0.57 -0.56 -21.15
CA SER A 79 1.02 -1.83 -20.58
C SER A 79 2.53 -1.78 -20.38
N MET A 80 3.13 -2.80 -19.75
CA MET A 80 4.60 -2.91 -19.70
C MET A 80 5.27 -2.93 -21.09
N ARG A 81 4.58 -3.46 -22.10
CA ARG A 81 5.07 -3.48 -23.49
C ARG A 81 4.85 -2.15 -24.22
N GLY A 82 4.03 -1.25 -23.65
CA GLY A 82 3.62 0.03 -24.23
C GLY A 82 2.48 -0.09 -25.25
N TYR A 83 1.78 -1.22 -25.26
CA TYR A 83 0.62 -1.47 -26.11
C TYR A 83 -0.24 -2.60 -25.52
N GLY A 84 -1.53 -2.60 -25.84
CA GLY A 84 -2.42 -3.75 -25.65
C GLY A 84 -2.48 -4.63 -26.90
N ALA A 85 -2.62 -5.94 -26.70
CA ALA A 85 -2.93 -6.91 -27.75
C ALA A 85 -4.45 -7.06 -27.85
N GLU A 86 -5.04 -6.40 -28.84
CA GLU A 86 -6.48 -6.38 -29.05
C GLU A 86 -6.91 -7.55 -29.93
N ILE A 87 -7.91 -8.29 -29.44
CA ILE A 87 -8.36 -9.55 -30.01
C ILE A 87 -9.88 -9.56 -30.06
N ALA A 88 -10.44 -9.90 -31.21
CA ALA A 88 -11.85 -10.25 -31.37
C ALA A 88 -11.96 -11.75 -31.70
N PHE A 89 -12.43 -12.52 -30.72
CA PHE A 89 -12.58 -13.96 -30.79
C PHE A 89 -13.73 -14.35 -31.71
N LYS A 90 -13.55 -15.42 -32.49
CA LYS A 90 -14.65 -16.10 -33.19
C LYS A 90 -15.15 -17.27 -32.34
N LYS A 91 -16.23 -17.91 -32.80
CA LYS A 91 -16.69 -19.19 -32.25
C LYS A 91 -15.54 -20.21 -32.17
N TRP A 92 -15.44 -20.85 -31.00
CA TRP A 92 -14.41 -21.82 -30.62
C TRP A 92 -12.96 -21.32 -30.67
N ALA A 93 -12.75 -19.99 -30.69
CA ALA A 93 -11.43 -19.42 -30.61
C ALA A 93 -10.88 -19.49 -29.19
N LYS A 94 -9.61 -19.88 -29.07
CA LYS A 94 -8.83 -19.75 -27.84
C LYS A 94 -7.52 -19.03 -28.12
N LEU A 95 -7.04 -18.28 -27.15
CA LEU A 95 -5.69 -17.71 -27.15
C LEU A 95 -4.81 -18.67 -26.34
N GLU A 96 -3.78 -19.23 -26.96
CA GLU A 96 -2.98 -20.30 -26.35
C GLU A 96 -1.48 -20.00 -26.49
N ALA A 97 -0.72 -20.38 -25.45
CA ALA A 97 0.72 -20.33 -25.44
C ALA A 97 1.28 -21.58 -24.76
N ARG A 98 2.41 -22.09 -25.26
CA ARG A 98 3.18 -23.10 -24.53
C ARG A 98 3.91 -22.46 -23.37
N ALA A 99 3.72 -23.00 -22.18
CA ALA A 99 4.28 -22.44 -20.96
C ALA A 99 5.81 -22.43 -21.00
N ASN A 100 6.37 -21.38 -20.40
CA ASN A 100 7.79 -21.21 -20.16
C ASN A 100 7.93 -20.50 -18.82
N THR A 101 8.55 -21.16 -17.85
CA THR A 101 8.76 -20.64 -16.49
C THR A 101 10.16 -20.06 -16.30
N THR A 102 10.97 -20.00 -17.37
CA THR A 102 12.29 -19.38 -17.31
C THR A 102 12.15 -17.87 -17.19
N MET A 103 12.52 -17.35 -16.03
CA MET A 103 12.41 -15.92 -15.70
C MET A 103 13.57 -15.12 -16.30
N GLN A 104 13.27 -13.97 -16.88
CA GLN A 104 14.26 -13.05 -17.42
C GLN A 104 13.97 -11.61 -16.97
N PRO A 105 14.99 -10.79 -16.63
CA PRO A 105 14.78 -9.41 -16.25
C PRO A 105 13.91 -8.66 -17.25
N ALA A 106 12.85 -8.01 -16.77
CA ALA A 106 11.78 -7.45 -17.61
C ALA A 106 12.33 -6.49 -18.68
N GLY A 107 13.21 -5.57 -18.29
CA GLY A 107 13.83 -4.63 -19.22
C GLY A 107 14.64 -5.29 -20.35
N THR A 108 15.35 -6.38 -20.05
CA THR A 108 16.14 -7.14 -21.03
C THR A 108 15.21 -7.90 -21.98
N LEU A 109 14.20 -8.59 -21.44
CA LEU A 109 13.24 -9.34 -22.24
C LEU A 109 12.49 -8.43 -23.22
N LEU A 110 11.97 -7.29 -22.74
CA LEU A 110 11.23 -6.33 -23.56
C LEU A 110 12.08 -5.73 -24.67
N ARG A 111 13.38 -5.47 -24.42
CA ARG A 111 14.32 -5.02 -25.47
C ARG A 111 14.52 -6.08 -26.55
N ARG A 112 14.63 -7.36 -26.15
CA ARG A 112 14.80 -8.49 -27.08
C ARG A 112 13.54 -8.71 -27.92
N GLU A 113 12.35 -8.66 -27.31
CA GLU A 113 11.07 -8.72 -28.03
C GLU A 113 11.01 -7.60 -29.11
N ARG A 114 11.32 -6.36 -28.74
CA ARG A 114 11.34 -5.23 -29.70
C ARG A 114 12.36 -5.40 -30.82
N ALA A 115 13.55 -5.92 -30.52
CA ALA A 115 14.58 -6.18 -31.53
C ALA A 115 14.13 -7.26 -32.52
N PHE A 116 13.51 -8.34 -32.02
CA PHE A 116 12.96 -9.41 -32.83
C PHE A 116 11.85 -8.90 -33.77
N GLU A 117 10.91 -8.13 -33.23
CA GLU A 117 9.83 -7.53 -34.04
C GLU A 117 10.36 -6.64 -35.17
N LYS A 118 11.42 -5.86 -34.91
CA LYS A 118 12.07 -5.04 -35.95
C LYS A 118 12.78 -5.87 -37.01
N ALA A 119 13.32 -7.04 -36.65
CA ALA A 119 14.01 -7.92 -37.57
C ALA A 119 13.06 -8.85 -38.36
N ALA A 120 11.86 -9.13 -37.85
CA ALA A 120 10.88 -10.04 -38.45
C ALA A 120 10.56 -9.75 -39.95
N PRO A 121 10.43 -8.49 -40.41
CA PRO A 121 10.19 -8.19 -41.83
C PRO A 121 11.36 -8.60 -42.75
N LEU A 122 12.60 -8.51 -42.27
CA LEU A 122 13.80 -8.87 -43.03
C LEU A 122 13.89 -10.38 -43.24
N PHE A 123 13.55 -11.17 -42.22
CA PHE A 123 13.43 -12.62 -42.35
C PHE A 123 12.31 -13.01 -43.33
N LYS A 124 11.18 -12.29 -43.30
CA LYS A 124 10.05 -12.48 -44.23
C LYS A 124 10.41 -12.15 -45.69
N GLN A 125 11.25 -11.14 -45.92
CA GLN A 125 11.77 -10.79 -47.26
C GLN A 125 12.79 -11.81 -47.77
N ALA A 126 13.74 -12.23 -46.92
CA ALA A 126 14.70 -13.29 -47.26
C ALA A 126 13.99 -14.61 -47.60
N GLY A 127 12.92 -14.96 -46.88
CA GLY A 127 12.08 -16.12 -47.17
C GLY A 127 11.25 -16.01 -48.45
N ARG A 128 10.92 -14.79 -48.90
CA ARG A 128 10.19 -14.57 -50.18
C ARG A 128 11.09 -14.69 -51.41
N LEU A 129 12.35 -14.27 -51.32
CA LEU A 129 13.36 -14.39 -52.39
C LEU A 129 13.73 -15.85 -52.71
N LEU A 130 13.46 -16.78 -51.79
CA LEU A 130 13.74 -18.20 -51.93
C LEU A 130 12.42 -18.96 -52.18
N HIS A 131 11.91 -18.88 -53.42
CA HIS A 131 10.67 -19.53 -53.87
C HIS A 131 10.74 -21.07 -53.90
N SER A 132 10.69 -21.74 -52.74
CA SER A 132 10.30 -23.15 -52.69
C SER A 132 9.49 -23.46 -51.43
N GLY A 133 8.29 -24.05 -51.60
CA GLY A 133 7.34 -24.38 -50.52
C GLY A 133 7.86 -25.34 -49.44
N ARG A 134 9.08 -25.86 -49.57
CA ARG A 134 9.79 -26.59 -48.51
C ARG A 134 10.42 -25.66 -47.45
N LEU A 135 10.78 -24.42 -47.80
CA LEU A 135 11.45 -23.49 -46.88
C LEU A 135 10.52 -22.54 -46.11
N GLN A 136 9.22 -22.47 -46.43
CA GLN A 136 8.26 -21.76 -45.57
C GLN A 136 8.13 -22.46 -44.20
N ARG A 137 8.23 -23.79 -44.18
CA ARG A 137 8.45 -24.60 -42.96
C ARG A 137 9.79 -24.31 -42.28
N PHE A 138 10.80 -23.87 -43.02
CA PHE A 138 12.15 -23.57 -42.53
C PHE A 138 12.25 -22.18 -41.87
N HIS A 139 11.46 -21.20 -42.32
CA HIS A 139 11.30 -19.92 -41.62
C HIS A 139 10.53 -20.09 -40.30
N ARG A 140 9.47 -20.91 -40.31
CA ARG A 140 8.76 -21.33 -39.09
C ARG A 140 9.70 -22.05 -38.14
N SER A 141 10.51 -22.99 -38.66
CA SER A 141 11.51 -23.68 -37.87
C SER A 141 12.61 -22.75 -37.36
N LEU A 142 12.96 -21.65 -38.03
CA LEU A 142 13.94 -20.70 -37.49
C LEU A 142 13.38 -19.87 -36.34
N ALA A 143 12.15 -19.35 -36.43
CA ALA A 143 11.51 -18.64 -35.33
C ALA A 143 11.21 -19.58 -34.15
N GLU A 144 10.65 -20.77 -34.42
CA GLU A 144 10.45 -21.83 -33.43
C GLU A 144 11.78 -22.31 -32.83
N ARG A 145 12.84 -22.55 -33.63
CA ARG A 145 14.18 -22.92 -33.12
C ARG A 145 14.88 -21.77 -32.41
N TRP A 146 14.57 -20.51 -32.72
CA TRP A 146 15.12 -19.37 -31.97
C TRP A 146 14.39 -19.22 -30.64
N VAL A 147 13.06 -19.33 -30.60
CA VAL A 147 12.27 -19.44 -29.36
C VAL A 147 12.72 -20.65 -28.53
N GLU A 148 13.04 -21.78 -29.17
CA GLU A 148 13.61 -22.97 -28.52
C GLU A 148 15.04 -22.72 -28.03
N ARG A 149 15.89 -22.02 -28.78
CA ARG A 149 17.23 -21.58 -28.31
C ARG A 149 17.15 -20.56 -27.18
N LEU A 150 16.11 -19.72 -27.17
CA LEU A 150 15.80 -18.80 -26.07
C LEU A 150 15.27 -19.55 -24.84
N ARG A 151 14.65 -20.72 -25.03
CA ARG A 151 14.24 -21.66 -23.96
C ARG A 151 15.42 -22.45 -23.36
N ILE A 152 16.53 -22.61 -24.09
CA ILE A 152 17.66 -23.51 -23.71
C ILE A 152 18.75 -22.84 -22.84
N ARG A 153 18.68 -21.54 -22.54
CA ARG A 153 19.57 -20.97 -21.51
C ARG A 153 18.79 -20.76 -20.22
N PRO A 154 18.92 -21.63 -19.20
CA PRO A 154 18.37 -21.35 -17.88
C PRO A 154 18.99 -20.05 -17.38
N GLY A 155 18.18 -18.99 -17.39
CA GLY A 155 18.53 -17.72 -16.81
C GLY A 155 18.20 -17.77 -15.32
N GLY A 156 19.10 -18.33 -14.52
CA GLY A 156 19.04 -18.30 -13.05
C GLY A 156 18.00 -19.24 -12.41
N ASP A 157 18.25 -19.60 -11.16
CA ASP A 157 17.42 -20.46 -10.30
C ASP A 157 16.06 -19.84 -9.89
N SER A 158 15.65 -18.71 -10.47
CA SER A 158 14.45 -18.00 -10.02
C SER A 158 13.18 -18.59 -10.64
N GLN A 159 12.34 -19.20 -9.81
CA GLN A 159 10.97 -19.60 -10.16
C GLN A 159 10.03 -18.38 -10.19
N PRO A 160 8.90 -18.45 -10.93
CA PRO A 160 7.91 -17.37 -10.93
C PRO A 160 7.18 -17.24 -9.59
N ASP A 161 6.88 -16.02 -9.15
CA ASP A 161 6.01 -15.78 -7.97
C ASP A 161 4.55 -16.11 -8.28
N GLY A 162 4.15 -15.90 -9.54
CA GLY A 162 2.79 -16.14 -10.01
C GLY A 162 2.66 -15.96 -11.53
N PHE A 163 1.43 -16.08 -12.00
CA PHE A 163 1.03 -15.72 -13.36
C PHE A 163 0.15 -14.48 -13.30
N LEU A 164 0.55 -13.41 -13.99
CA LEU A 164 -0.16 -12.14 -14.02
C LEU A 164 -0.98 -12.01 -15.29
N LEU A 165 -2.27 -11.80 -15.12
CA LEU A 165 -3.22 -11.56 -16.20
C LEU A 165 -3.87 -10.18 -16.04
N GLU A 166 -3.54 -9.27 -16.95
CA GLU A 166 -4.12 -7.94 -17.05
C GLU A 166 -4.89 -7.83 -18.37
N ILE A 167 -6.19 -7.63 -18.29
CA ILE A 167 -7.09 -7.58 -19.43
C ILE A 167 -7.98 -6.35 -19.33
N TYR A 168 -8.18 -5.66 -20.44
CA TYR A 168 -9.21 -4.64 -20.56
C TYR A 168 -10.38 -5.18 -21.40
N ASN A 169 -11.59 -5.10 -20.84
CA ASN A 169 -12.83 -5.37 -21.55
C ASN A 169 -13.39 -4.05 -22.13
N PRO A 170 -13.31 -3.83 -23.45
CA PRO A 170 -13.81 -2.62 -24.10
C PRO A 170 -15.32 -2.62 -24.34
N THR A 171 -16.04 -3.68 -23.97
CA THR A 171 -17.48 -3.81 -24.19
C THR A 171 -18.27 -3.34 -22.98
N ASP A 172 -19.59 -3.18 -23.14
CA ASP A 172 -20.54 -2.78 -22.11
C ASP A 172 -21.08 -3.97 -21.28
N ARG A 173 -20.64 -5.20 -21.58
CA ARG A 173 -21.11 -6.43 -20.91
C ARG A 173 -19.94 -7.13 -20.22
N THR A 174 -20.25 -7.83 -19.13
CA THR A 174 -19.28 -8.73 -18.50
C THR A 174 -18.98 -9.90 -19.44
N ILE A 175 -17.69 -10.11 -19.73
CA ILE A 175 -17.22 -11.26 -20.49
C ILE A 175 -16.67 -12.27 -19.49
N ARG A 176 -17.17 -13.50 -19.54
CA ARG A 176 -16.61 -14.57 -18.75
C ARG A 176 -15.51 -15.28 -19.54
N LEU A 177 -14.36 -15.51 -18.91
CA LEU A 177 -13.16 -16.05 -19.53
C LEU A 177 -12.66 -17.22 -18.69
N GLN A 178 -12.58 -18.40 -19.28
CA GLN A 178 -11.93 -19.55 -18.70
C GLN A 178 -10.43 -19.50 -19.00
N MET A 179 -9.62 -19.62 -17.97
CA MET A 179 -8.17 -19.81 -18.05
C MET A 179 -7.84 -21.25 -17.67
N SER A 180 -6.99 -21.90 -18.45
CA SER A 180 -6.51 -23.24 -18.15
C SER A 180 -5.00 -23.37 -18.28
N MET A 181 -4.41 -24.21 -17.43
CA MET A 181 -3.07 -24.74 -17.60
C MET A 181 -3.14 -26.27 -17.61
N THR A 182 -2.81 -26.87 -18.76
CA THR A 182 -2.95 -28.31 -19.01
C THR A 182 -1.70 -28.85 -19.66
N LEU A 183 -1.34 -30.11 -19.37
CA LEU A 183 -0.20 -30.75 -20.04
C LEU A 183 -0.30 -30.68 -21.57
N ASP A 184 0.85 -30.58 -22.21
CA ASP A 184 0.92 -30.57 -23.67
C ASP A 184 0.43 -31.93 -24.21
N PRO A 185 -0.45 -31.96 -25.22
CA PRO A 185 -0.98 -33.20 -25.77
C PRO A 185 0.09 -34.20 -26.23
N SER A 186 1.28 -33.74 -26.63
CA SER A 186 2.40 -34.62 -27.00
C SER A 186 2.90 -35.51 -25.84
N VAL A 187 2.71 -35.08 -24.59
CA VAL A 187 3.08 -35.83 -23.38
C VAL A 187 2.05 -36.92 -23.08
N LEU A 188 0.77 -36.63 -23.29
CA LEU A 188 -0.34 -37.56 -23.03
C LEU A 188 -0.23 -38.84 -23.86
N HIS A 189 0.30 -38.74 -25.09
CA HIS A 189 0.52 -39.90 -25.96
C HIS A 189 1.78 -40.71 -25.61
N ALA A 190 2.73 -40.13 -24.88
CA ALA A 190 4.04 -40.73 -24.63
C ALA A 190 4.12 -41.55 -23.34
N GLN A 191 3.33 -41.22 -22.30
CA GLN A 191 3.40 -41.87 -20.98
C GLN A 191 2.02 -42.06 -20.33
N PRO A 192 1.22 -43.07 -20.73
CA PRO A 192 -0.14 -43.29 -20.22
C PRO A 192 -0.21 -43.76 -18.76
N SER A 193 0.88 -44.28 -18.20
CA SER A 193 0.92 -44.99 -16.91
C SER A 193 1.42 -44.16 -15.71
N GLN A 194 1.77 -42.88 -15.90
CA GLN A 194 2.17 -41.99 -14.81
C GLN A 194 0.98 -41.18 -14.29
N VAL A 195 0.97 -40.93 -12.97
CA VAL A 195 0.01 -40.02 -12.33
C VAL A 195 0.21 -38.62 -12.92
N GLN A 196 -0.77 -38.15 -13.67
CA GLN A 196 -0.68 -36.86 -14.34
C GLN A 196 -0.93 -35.72 -13.33
N PRO A 197 -0.13 -34.64 -13.36
CA PRO A 197 -0.42 -33.44 -12.59
C PRO A 197 -1.80 -32.90 -12.94
N ARG A 198 -2.56 -32.51 -11.92
CA ARG A 198 -3.92 -31.97 -12.08
C ARG A 198 -3.89 -30.71 -12.96
N PRO A 199 -4.82 -30.51 -13.90
CA PRO A 199 -4.89 -29.25 -14.62
C PRO A 199 -5.32 -28.11 -13.69
N MET A 200 -4.83 -26.89 -13.95
CA MET A 200 -5.37 -25.67 -13.34
C MET A 200 -6.50 -25.15 -14.23
N LEU A 201 -7.67 -24.88 -13.66
CA LEU A 201 -8.84 -24.37 -14.37
C LEU A 201 -9.46 -23.27 -13.53
N GLU A 202 -9.54 -22.07 -14.08
CA GLU A 202 -10.06 -20.88 -13.39
C GLU A 202 -11.03 -20.13 -14.29
N THR A 203 -12.17 -19.74 -13.76
CA THR A 203 -13.17 -18.93 -14.47
C THR A 203 -13.13 -17.50 -13.95
N LEU A 204 -13.01 -16.54 -14.87
CA LEU A 204 -12.88 -15.13 -14.58
C LEU A 204 -14.05 -14.36 -15.16
N ASP A 205 -14.77 -13.62 -14.32
CA ASP A 205 -15.71 -12.61 -14.78
C ASP A 205 -14.96 -11.29 -15.02
N LEU A 206 -14.98 -10.81 -16.27
CA LEU A 206 -14.33 -9.58 -16.72
C LEU A 206 -15.40 -8.49 -16.95
N PRO A 207 -15.69 -7.64 -15.95
CA PRO A 207 -16.61 -6.51 -16.15
C PRO A 207 -16.04 -5.52 -17.19
N PRO A 208 -16.87 -4.62 -17.75
CA PRO A 208 -16.39 -3.51 -18.57
C PRO A 208 -15.24 -2.74 -17.88
N GLY A 209 -14.15 -2.50 -18.61
CA GLY A 209 -12.97 -1.82 -18.08
C GLY A 209 -11.77 -2.73 -17.79
N TYR A 210 -10.85 -2.22 -16.95
CA TYR A 210 -9.60 -2.91 -16.61
C TYR A 210 -9.81 -3.95 -15.50
N SER A 211 -9.29 -5.16 -15.73
CA SER A 211 -9.27 -6.27 -14.78
C SER A 211 -7.85 -6.80 -14.62
N ARG A 212 -7.43 -6.98 -13.36
CA ARG A 212 -6.15 -7.61 -13.00
C ARG A 212 -6.41 -8.85 -12.17
N ARG A 213 -5.78 -9.96 -12.54
CA ARG A 213 -5.83 -11.23 -11.83
C ARG A 213 -4.42 -11.78 -11.68
N GLU A 214 -4.11 -12.22 -10.48
CA GLU A 214 -2.84 -12.82 -10.13
C GLU A 214 -3.11 -14.23 -9.63
N PHE A 215 -2.48 -15.19 -10.30
CA PHE A 215 -2.54 -16.60 -9.91
C PHE A 215 -1.25 -16.91 -9.18
N GLU A 216 -1.37 -17.23 -7.89
CA GLU A 216 -0.22 -17.57 -7.07
C GLU A 216 0.46 -18.85 -7.57
N ARG A 217 1.80 -18.93 -7.46
CA ARG A 217 2.56 -20.12 -7.90
C ARG A 217 2.00 -21.43 -7.36
N ARG A 218 1.51 -21.46 -6.11
CA ARG A 218 0.93 -22.67 -5.49
C ARG A 218 -0.19 -23.31 -6.31
N MET A 219 -0.92 -22.53 -7.12
CA MET A 219 -2.04 -23.02 -7.94
C MET A 219 -1.59 -23.88 -9.13
N PHE A 220 -0.34 -23.73 -9.58
CA PHE A 220 0.23 -24.45 -10.72
C PHE A 220 1.61 -25.04 -10.41
N GLN A 221 2.04 -25.05 -9.14
CA GLN A 221 3.34 -25.53 -8.70
C GLN A 221 3.58 -26.97 -9.14
N HIS A 222 2.57 -27.83 -8.99
CA HIS A 222 2.63 -29.24 -9.40
C HIS A 222 2.84 -29.44 -10.91
N LEU A 223 2.40 -28.49 -11.75
CA LEU A 223 2.70 -28.52 -13.19
C LEU A 223 4.17 -28.17 -13.43
N ILE A 224 4.71 -27.18 -12.71
CA ILE A 224 6.13 -26.80 -12.79
C ILE A 224 7.02 -27.94 -12.31
N ASP A 225 6.71 -28.51 -11.14
CA ASP A 225 7.50 -29.56 -10.50
C ASP A 225 7.50 -30.86 -11.29
N SER A 226 6.46 -31.11 -12.09
CA SER A 226 6.41 -32.27 -12.99
C SER A 226 7.54 -32.26 -14.02
N GLY A 227 8.10 -31.08 -14.35
CA GLY A 227 9.06 -30.91 -15.43
C GLY A 227 8.50 -31.18 -16.84
N LEU A 228 7.21 -31.51 -16.95
CA LEU A 228 6.55 -31.81 -18.22
C LEU A 228 6.11 -30.51 -18.90
N PRO A 229 6.16 -30.43 -20.25
CA PRO A 229 5.64 -29.27 -20.96
C PRO A 229 4.12 -29.18 -20.81
N PHE A 230 3.63 -27.97 -20.57
CA PHE A 230 2.21 -27.66 -20.47
C PHE A 230 1.87 -26.40 -21.25
N ASN A 231 0.59 -26.22 -21.55
CA ASN A 231 0.04 -25.11 -22.30
C ASN A 231 -0.88 -24.28 -21.41
N ILE A 232 -0.97 -22.98 -21.72
CA ILE A 232 -1.84 -22.02 -21.08
C ILE A 232 -2.84 -21.55 -22.12
N ALA A 233 -4.14 -21.62 -21.82
CA ALA A 233 -5.19 -21.17 -22.72
C ALA A 233 -6.15 -20.18 -22.04
N LEU A 234 -6.57 -19.17 -22.79
CA LEU A 234 -7.62 -18.22 -22.44
C LEU A 234 -8.79 -18.39 -23.42
N ILE A 235 -9.96 -18.71 -22.88
CA ILE A 235 -11.13 -19.16 -23.63
C ILE A 235 -12.35 -18.35 -23.16
N PRO A 236 -12.92 -17.47 -23.99
CA PRO A 236 -14.20 -16.83 -23.65
C PRO A 236 -15.30 -17.88 -23.47
N GLU A 237 -16.06 -17.78 -22.39
CA GLU A 237 -17.23 -18.62 -22.16
C GLU A 237 -18.40 -18.17 -23.06
N ALA A 238 -19.18 -19.16 -23.50
CA ALA A 238 -20.20 -19.07 -24.55
C ALA A 238 -19.64 -18.76 -25.96
N ASP A 239 -20.36 -19.16 -27.01
CA ASP A 239 -20.05 -18.88 -28.44
C ASP A 239 -20.09 -17.38 -28.81
N THR A 240 -19.82 -16.50 -27.85
CA THR A 240 -19.83 -15.05 -28.01
C THR A 240 -18.56 -14.61 -28.71
N SER A 241 -18.70 -13.70 -29.68
CA SER A 241 -17.56 -13.06 -30.33
C SER A 241 -16.93 -12.02 -29.39
N ALA A 242 -16.34 -12.48 -28.29
CA ALA A 242 -15.75 -11.64 -27.26
C ALA A 242 -14.65 -10.75 -27.86
N ARG A 243 -14.58 -9.51 -27.41
CA ARG A 243 -13.51 -8.58 -27.77
C ARG A 243 -12.80 -8.16 -26.51
N LEU A 244 -11.48 -8.41 -26.45
CA LEU A 244 -10.66 -8.17 -25.27
C LEU A 244 -9.34 -7.52 -25.69
N VAL A 245 -8.75 -6.73 -24.79
CA VAL A 245 -7.40 -6.19 -24.95
C VAL A 245 -6.52 -6.78 -23.86
N ILE A 246 -5.60 -7.66 -24.24
CA ILE A 246 -4.65 -8.29 -23.31
C ILE A 246 -3.48 -7.33 -23.11
N LEU A 247 -3.22 -6.94 -21.86
CA LEU A 247 -2.16 -6.01 -21.49
C LEU A 247 -0.91 -6.78 -21.03
N THR A 248 -1.10 -7.77 -20.16
CA THR A 248 -0.08 -8.68 -19.64
C THR A 248 -0.69 -10.06 -19.46
N ALA A 249 0.05 -11.11 -19.85
CA ALA A 249 -0.35 -12.50 -19.69
C ALA A 249 0.93 -13.34 -19.66
N ASP A 250 1.65 -13.27 -18.54
CA ASP A 250 3.01 -13.80 -18.42
C ASP A 250 3.24 -14.35 -17.00
N PHE A 251 4.18 -15.29 -16.85
CA PHE A 251 4.73 -15.58 -15.53
C PHE A 251 5.61 -14.42 -15.09
N VAL A 252 5.50 -14.05 -13.81
CA VAL A 252 6.17 -12.88 -13.25
C VAL A 252 6.94 -13.24 -11.99
N THR A 253 8.03 -12.52 -11.75
CA THR A 253 8.53 -12.27 -10.40
C THR A 253 8.36 -10.79 -10.14
N TYR A 254 7.94 -10.46 -8.94
CA TYR A 254 7.83 -9.07 -8.54
C TYR A 254 9.21 -8.56 -8.14
N GLN A 255 9.45 -7.27 -8.35
CA GLN A 255 10.49 -6.60 -7.59
C GLN A 255 10.13 -6.88 -6.14
N PRO A 256 11.08 -7.42 -5.32
CA PRO A 256 10.84 -7.55 -3.91
C PRO A 256 10.33 -6.18 -3.49
N ALA A 257 9.05 -6.13 -3.07
CA ALA A 257 8.38 -4.87 -2.75
C ALA A 257 9.40 -4.13 -1.93
N ALA A 258 9.89 -2.97 -2.42
CA ALA A 258 11.06 -2.31 -1.87
C ALA A 258 10.88 -2.41 -0.38
N LYS A 259 11.66 -3.30 0.29
CA LYS A 259 11.33 -3.78 1.64
C LYS A 259 11.04 -2.50 2.37
N THR A 260 9.76 -2.22 2.66
CA THR A 260 9.37 -0.93 3.22
C THR A 260 10.23 -0.88 4.45
N ALA A 261 11.27 -0.03 4.46
CA ALA A 261 12.45 -0.22 5.31
C ALA A 261 11.95 -0.68 6.68
N SER A 262 12.18 -1.96 7.04
CA SER A 262 11.23 -2.75 7.85
C SER A 262 10.53 -1.86 8.84
N SER A 263 9.25 -1.56 8.60
CA SER A 263 8.51 -0.61 9.43
C SER A 263 8.71 -1.04 10.87
N GLN A 264 9.24 -0.13 11.69
CA GLN A 264 9.36 -0.34 13.12
C GLN A 264 7.99 -0.81 13.63
N ILE A 265 7.97 -1.93 14.34
CA ILE A 265 6.76 -2.43 14.98
C ILE A 265 6.41 -1.45 16.08
N LYS A 266 5.17 -0.95 16.03
CA LYS A 266 4.61 -0.01 17.00
C LYS A 266 3.60 -0.67 17.91
N CYS A 267 3.06 -1.83 17.52
CA CYS A 267 2.14 -2.59 18.34
C CYS A 267 2.29 -4.11 18.12
N VAL A 268 2.26 -4.88 19.22
CA VAL A 268 2.20 -6.35 19.20
C VAL A 268 0.84 -6.80 19.71
N ILE A 269 0.20 -7.68 18.96
CA ILE A 269 -1.13 -8.23 19.26
C ILE A 269 -0.92 -9.69 19.65
N PHE A 270 -1.40 -10.09 20.82
CA PHE A 270 -1.31 -11.46 21.30
C PHE A 270 -2.66 -12.16 21.23
N ASP A 271 -2.65 -13.45 20.91
CA ASP A 271 -3.69 -14.36 21.39
C ASP A 271 -3.52 -14.66 22.89
N LEU A 272 -4.52 -15.31 23.50
CA LEU A 272 -4.54 -15.64 24.91
C LEU A 272 -4.20 -17.11 25.16
N ASP A 273 -5.06 -18.02 24.71
CA ASP A 273 -4.94 -19.45 25.02
C ASP A 273 -3.74 -20.05 24.30
N ASN A 274 -2.97 -20.89 24.99
CA ASN A 274 -1.68 -21.45 24.55
C ASN A 274 -0.60 -20.44 24.12
N THR A 275 -0.91 -19.15 24.08
CA THR A 275 -0.05 -18.06 23.65
C THR A 275 0.44 -17.24 24.85
N LEU A 276 -0.48 -16.53 25.53
CA LEU A 276 -0.16 -15.75 26.74
C LEU A 276 0.03 -16.65 27.96
N TRP A 277 -0.76 -17.72 28.06
CA TRP A 277 -0.71 -18.75 29.09
C TRP A 277 -0.78 -20.14 28.45
N ASP A 278 -0.45 -21.19 29.22
CA ASP A 278 -0.61 -22.57 28.76
C ASP A 278 -2.02 -23.08 29.04
N GLY A 279 -2.62 -23.75 28.05
CA GLY A 279 -3.98 -24.27 28.13
C GLY A 279 -5.05 -23.26 27.68
N THR A 280 -6.31 -23.67 27.83
CA THR A 280 -7.47 -22.86 27.47
C THR A 280 -8.24 -22.41 28.70
N LEU A 281 -8.73 -21.17 28.70
CA LEU A 281 -9.50 -20.62 29.82
C LEU A 281 -10.80 -21.40 30.09
N LEU A 282 -11.39 -22.00 29.05
CA LEU A 282 -12.62 -22.80 29.15
C LEU A 282 -12.40 -24.09 29.96
N GLU A 283 -11.22 -24.72 29.81
CA GLU A 283 -10.88 -25.98 30.50
C GLU A 283 -10.28 -25.74 31.88
N ASN A 284 -9.55 -24.64 32.05
CA ASN A 284 -8.92 -24.28 33.32
C ASN A 284 -9.08 -22.77 33.61
N PRO A 285 -9.97 -22.40 34.54
CA PRO A 285 -10.14 -20.99 34.94
C PRO A 285 -8.91 -20.36 35.61
N GLU A 286 -7.94 -21.17 36.08
CA GLU A 286 -6.76 -20.71 36.83
C GLU A 286 -5.47 -20.62 35.98
N VAL A 287 -5.58 -20.47 34.65
CA VAL A 287 -4.43 -20.28 33.74
C VAL A 287 -3.51 -19.14 34.17
N THR A 288 -2.20 -19.37 34.21
CA THR A 288 -1.21 -18.35 34.58
C THR A 288 -0.40 -17.90 33.37
N PRO A 289 -0.18 -16.58 33.17
CA PRO A 289 0.67 -16.09 32.09
C PRO A 289 2.07 -16.71 32.14
N LYS A 290 2.61 -17.03 30.96
CA LYS A 290 3.97 -17.54 30.84
C LYS A 290 4.96 -16.45 31.28
N PRO A 291 5.89 -16.70 32.23
CA PRO A 291 6.80 -15.67 32.75
C PRO A 291 7.63 -14.95 31.69
N GLU A 292 7.97 -15.64 30.60
CA GLU A 292 8.68 -15.10 29.44
C GLU A 292 7.83 -14.10 28.65
N ILE A 293 6.52 -14.35 28.51
CA ILE A 293 5.61 -13.46 27.79
C ILE A 293 5.29 -12.24 28.64
N GLU A 294 5.11 -12.38 29.95
CA GLU A 294 4.95 -11.24 30.88
C GLU A 294 6.15 -10.29 30.83
N LYS A 295 7.37 -10.86 30.86
CA LYS A 295 8.61 -10.08 30.68
C LYS A 295 8.66 -9.43 29.31
N LEU A 296 8.27 -10.13 28.25
CA LEU A 296 8.22 -9.57 26.90
C LEU A 296 7.28 -8.36 26.83
N ILE A 297 6.05 -8.48 27.31
CA ILE A 297 5.06 -7.39 27.35
C ILE A 297 5.62 -6.16 28.08
N THR A 298 6.22 -6.37 29.25
CA THR A 298 6.82 -5.29 30.04
C THR A 298 7.95 -4.60 29.27
N ARG A 299 8.84 -5.36 28.63
CA ARG A 299 9.95 -4.81 27.84
C ARG A 299 9.50 -4.11 26.56
N LEU A 300 8.41 -4.57 25.94
CA LEU A 300 7.78 -3.89 24.81
C LEU A 300 7.22 -2.53 25.25
N ASP A 301 6.50 -2.48 26.36
CA ASP A 301 5.94 -1.24 26.94
C ASP A 301 7.06 -0.23 27.30
N GLU A 302 8.14 -0.68 27.93
CA GLU A 302 9.31 0.16 28.23
C GLU A 302 9.98 0.75 26.98
N ARG A 303 9.90 0.05 25.84
CA ARG A 303 10.37 0.52 24.52
C ARG A 303 9.33 1.38 23.79
N GLY A 304 8.17 1.59 24.40
CA GLY A 304 7.00 2.26 23.84
C GLY A 304 6.33 1.51 22.70
N ILE A 305 6.51 0.19 22.62
CA ILE A 305 5.76 -0.65 21.68
C ILE A 305 4.45 -1.02 22.39
N LEU A 306 3.32 -0.66 21.78
CA LEU A 306 2.00 -0.89 22.35
C LEU A 306 1.66 -2.38 22.32
N VAL A 307 0.77 -2.81 23.22
CA VAL A 307 0.32 -4.20 23.25
C VAL A 307 -1.21 -4.25 23.17
N SER A 308 -1.74 -5.24 22.46
CA SER A 308 -3.19 -5.48 22.32
C SER A 308 -3.50 -6.98 22.29
N ILE A 309 -4.78 -7.34 22.24
CA ILE A 309 -5.27 -8.72 22.21
C ILE A 309 -6.19 -8.91 21.00
N ALA A 310 -6.00 -10.02 20.29
CA ALA A 310 -6.99 -10.55 19.36
C ALA A 310 -7.18 -12.03 19.70
N SER A 311 -8.26 -12.37 20.42
CA SER A 311 -8.49 -13.74 20.91
C SER A 311 -9.94 -14.19 20.76
N LYS A 312 -10.12 -15.48 20.51
CA LYS A 312 -11.43 -16.14 20.38
C LYS A 312 -11.88 -16.66 21.74
N ASN A 313 -12.35 -15.75 22.58
CA ASN A 313 -12.75 -16.03 23.95
C ASN A 313 -14.02 -15.25 24.34
N ASP A 314 -14.60 -15.59 25.49
CA ASP A 314 -15.57 -14.74 26.16
C ASP A 314 -14.88 -13.54 26.81
N PHE A 315 -15.38 -12.33 26.54
CA PHE A 315 -14.73 -11.09 26.99
C PHE A 315 -14.67 -11.00 28.51
N ASP A 316 -15.80 -11.25 29.20
CA ASP A 316 -15.90 -11.01 30.64
C ASP A 316 -15.00 -11.97 31.41
N HIS A 317 -14.99 -13.25 31.04
CA HIS A 317 -14.12 -14.25 31.67
C HIS A 317 -12.64 -13.97 31.41
N ALA A 318 -12.26 -13.71 30.16
CA ALA A 318 -10.87 -13.46 29.81
C ALA A 318 -10.34 -12.17 30.44
N TRP A 319 -11.16 -11.11 30.43
CA TRP A 319 -10.79 -9.82 31.01
C TRP A 319 -10.62 -9.90 32.52
N ALA A 320 -11.54 -10.57 33.24
CA ALA A 320 -11.41 -10.78 34.68
C ALA A 320 -10.11 -11.51 35.03
N ARG A 321 -9.67 -12.48 34.20
CA ARG A 321 -8.40 -13.17 34.41
C ARG A 321 -7.19 -12.25 34.17
N LEU A 322 -7.24 -11.43 33.11
CA LEU A 322 -6.20 -10.43 32.84
C LEU A 322 -6.09 -9.39 33.96
N GLU A 323 -7.18 -9.05 34.63
CA GLU A 323 -7.16 -8.16 35.80
C GLU A 323 -6.53 -8.84 37.02
N GLN A 324 -6.87 -10.11 37.30
CA GLN A 324 -6.27 -10.87 38.40
C GLN A 324 -4.75 -11.04 38.26
N THR A 325 -4.26 -11.14 37.02
CA THR A 325 -2.83 -11.25 36.71
C THR A 325 -2.10 -9.90 36.68
N GLY A 326 -2.82 -8.78 36.76
CA GLY A 326 -2.24 -7.43 36.68
C GLY A 326 -1.83 -6.98 35.28
N LEU A 327 -2.09 -7.80 34.25
CA LEU A 327 -1.68 -7.50 32.87
C LEU A 327 -2.71 -6.67 32.09
N SER A 328 -3.96 -6.60 32.53
CA SER A 328 -5.04 -5.87 31.83
C SER A 328 -4.65 -4.44 31.45
N SER A 329 -3.90 -3.75 32.33
CA SER A 329 -3.43 -2.38 32.11
C SER A 329 -2.48 -2.21 30.93
N TYR A 330 -1.85 -3.26 30.40
CA TYR A 330 -0.96 -3.20 29.24
C TYR A 330 -1.70 -3.23 27.91
N PHE A 331 -2.89 -3.83 27.87
CA PHE A 331 -3.60 -4.12 26.64
C PHE A 331 -4.50 -2.96 26.22
N LEU A 332 -4.21 -2.39 25.06
CA LEU A 332 -4.98 -1.31 24.45
C LEU A 332 -5.93 -1.86 23.39
N ALA A 333 -7.16 -1.36 23.34
CA ALA A 333 -8.17 -1.74 22.35
C ALA A 333 -8.39 -3.28 22.17
N PRO A 334 -8.41 -4.09 23.24
CA PRO A 334 -8.49 -5.55 23.13
C PRO A 334 -9.74 -6.00 22.36
N GLN A 335 -9.56 -6.99 21.49
CA GLN A 335 -10.64 -7.65 20.75
C GLN A 335 -10.73 -9.11 21.20
N ILE A 336 -11.64 -9.38 22.14
CA ILE A 336 -11.91 -10.71 22.66
C ILE A 336 -13.33 -11.08 22.26
N ASN A 337 -13.46 -11.84 21.17
CA ASN A 337 -14.72 -12.25 20.57
C ASN A 337 -14.50 -13.34 19.52
N TRP A 338 -15.59 -13.87 18.95
CA TRP A 338 -15.55 -14.97 17.98
C TRP A 338 -15.38 -14.54 16.50
N MET A 339 -15.06 -13.27 16.22
CA MET A 339 -14.82 -12.79 14.86
C MET A 339 -13.45 -13.27 14.33
N PRO A 340 -13.23 -13.28 12.99
CA PRO A 340 -11.91 -13.57 12.42
C PRO A 340 -10.82 -12.66 12.99
N LYS A 341 -9.63 -13.22 13.22
CA LYS A 341 -8.49 -12.49 13.81
C LYS A 341 -8.07 -11.32 12.91
N SER A 342 -8.06 -11.49 11.59
CA SER A 342 -7.78 -10.40 10.66
C SER A 342 -8.75 -9.21 10.80
N SER A 343 -10.05 -9.47 11.00
CA SER A 343 -11.05 -8.42 11.24
C SER A 343 -10.81 -7.70 12.55
N ASN A 344 -10.51 -8.43 13.63
CA ASN A 344 -10.17 -7.85 14.92
C ASN A 344 -8.90 -6.98 14.85
N ILE A 345 -7.86 -7.43 14.13
CA ILE A 345 -6.62 -6.65 13.92
C ILE A 345 -6.90 -5.35 13.16
N LYS A 346 -7.80 -5.34 12.17
CA LYS A 346 -8.21 -4.10 11.48
C LYS A 346 -8.85 -3.11 12.46
N LEU A 347 -9.75 -3.58 13.32
CA LEU A 347 -10.40 -2.74 14.33
C LEU A 347 -9.38 -2.16 15.33
N ILE A 348 -8.39 -2.95 15.74
CA ILE A 348 -7.28 -2.49 16.59
C ILE A 348 -6.47 -1.41 15.87
N ALA A 349 -6.13 -1.63 14.60
CA ALA A 349 -5.38 -0.67 13.80
C ALA A 349 -6.12 0.67 13.63
N GLU A 350 -7.44 0.62 13.41
CA GLU A 350 -8.32 1.78 13.33
C GLU A 350 -8.36 2.53 14.67
N ARG A 351 -8.63 1.83 15.78
CA ARG A 351 -8.70 2.43 17.13
C ARG A 351 -7.37 3.05 17.57
N LEU A 352 -6.25 2.43 17.20
CA LEU A 352 -4.93 2.98 17.51
C LEU A 352 -4.44 4.00 16.47
N ASN A 353 -5.17 4.21 15.37
CA ASN A 353 -4.77 5.05 14.23
C ASN A 353 -3.33 4.75 13.76
N LEU A 354 -3.03 3.45 13.59
CA LEU A 354 -1.74 2.96 13.13
C LEU A 354 -1.90 2.18 11.82
N GLY A 355 -0.92 2.29 10.92
CA GLY A 355 -0.89 1.47 9.71
C GLY A 355 -0.66 0.01 10.04
N LEU A 356 -1.30 -0.90 9.28
CA LEU A 356 -1.19 -2.35 9.45
C LEU A 356 0.26 -2.86 9.33
N ASP A 357 1.12 -2.14 8.59
CA ASP A 357 2.55 -2.41 8.46
C ASP A 357 3.34 -2.20 9.77
N ALA A 358 2.75 -1.59 10.79
CA ALA A 358 3.37 -1.37 12.09
C ALA A 358 2.96 -2.42 13.15
N PHE A 359 2.20 -3.44 12.77
CA PHE A 359 1.68 -4.47 13.68
C PHE A 359 2.43 -5.79 13.55
N ALA A 360 2.61 -6.45 14.69
CA ALA A 360 2.96 -7.85 14.78
C ALA A 360 1.84 -8.62 15.49
N PHE A 361 1.56 -9.84 15.04
CA PHE A 361 0.54 -10.73 15.60
C PHE A 361 1.19 -12.05 16.05
N VAL A 362 0.94 -12.43 17.29
CA VAL A 362 1.48 -13.63 17.94
C VAL A 362 0.33 -14.56 18.28
N ASP A 363 0.38 -15.79 17.78
CA ASP A 363 -0.62 -16.85 17.99
C ASP A 363 0.08 -18.21 17.90
N ASP A 364 -0.36 -19.21 18.65
CA ASP A 364 0.17 -20.58 18.58
C ASP A 364 -0.45 -21.38 17.42
N ASN A 365 -1.63 -20.98 16.96
CA ASN A 365 -2.39 -21.74 15.97
C ASN A 365 -1.96 -21.37 14.54
N PRO A 366 -1.36 -22.31 13.77
CA PRO A 366 -0.91 -22.05 12.41
C PRO A 366 -2.05 -21.69 11.45
N PHE A 367 -3.29 -22.10 11.76
CA PHE A 367 -4.46 -21.74 10.98
C PHE A 367 -4.80 -20.24 11.11
N GLU A 368 -4.75 -19.69 12.32
CA GLU A 368 -5.02 -18.26 12.56
C GLU A 368 -3.89 -17.40 11.97
N LEU A 369 -2.63 -17.83 12.08
CA LEU A 369 -1.50 -17.16 11.42
C LEU A 369 -1.65 -17.15 9.89
N ALA A 370 -2.10 -18.25 9.29
CA ALA A 370 -2.36 -18.34 7.85
C ALA A 370 -3.54 -17.45 7.42
N GLU A 371 -4.59 -17.36 8.23
CA GLU A 371 -5.74 -16.48 8.00
C GLU A 371 -5.30 -15.01 7.98
N VAL A 372 -4.60 -14.56 9.03
CA VAL A 372 -4.13 -13.18 9.14
C VAL A 372 -3.14 -12.85 8.04
N SER A 373 -2.14 -13.69 7.79
CA SER A 373 -1.13 -13.42 6.76
C SER A 373 -1.72 -13.38 5.34
N SER A 374 -2.77 -14.15 5.06
CA SER A 374 -3.47 -14.11 3.77
C SER A 374 -4.33 -12.85 3.59
N VAL A 375 -5.02 -12.40 4.64
CA VAL A 375 -5.94 -11.24 4.56
C VAL A 375 -5.19 -9.92 4.76
N LEU A 376 -4.16 -9.92 5.59
CA LEU A 376 -3.37 -8.77 6.04
C LEU A 376 -1.87 -9.02 5.84
N PRO A 377 -1.38 -9.07 4.59
CA PRO A 377 0.03 -9.35 4.31
C PRO A 377 1.01 -8.30 4.85
N GLN A 378 0.51 -7.15 5.32
CA GLN A 378 1.32 -6.11 5.96
C GLN A 378 1.63 -6.41 7.44
N VAL A 379 0.84 -7.28 8.10
CA VAL A 379 1.00 -7.62 9.51
C VAL A 379 2.05 -8.71 9.65
N THR A 380 3.02 -8.50 10.54
CA THR A 380 4.05 -9.51 10.83
C THR A 380 3.46 -10.62 11.71
N CYS A 381 3.21 -11.80 11.16
CA CYS A 381 2.73 -12.97 11.91
C CYS A 381 3.92 -13.74 12.53
N ILE A 382 3.80 -14.13 13.80
CA ILE A 382 4.84 -14.80 14.60
C ILE A 382 4.21 -15.97 15.33
N ASP A 383 4.84 -17.14 15.24
CA ASP A 383 4.47 -18.30 16.05
C ASP A 383 4.82 -18.04 17.52
N ALA A 384 3.90 -18.35 18.45
CA ALA A 384 4.11 -18.18 19.89
C ALA A 384 5.42 -18.84 20.39
N ALA A 385 5.86 -19.94 19.77
CA ALA A 385 7.12 -20.62 20.09
C ALA A 385 8.39 -19.81 19.72
N GLU A 386 8.27 -18.81 18.83
CA GLU A 386 9.39 -18.00 18.34
C GLU A 386 9.51 -16.63 19.05
N THR A 387 8.73 -16.41 20.11
CA THR A 387 8.69 -15.11 20.83
C THR A 387 9.98 -14.74 21.55
N GLY A 388 10.84 -15.71 21.88
CA GLY A 388 12.07 -15.50 22.66
C GLY A 388 13.10 -14.56 22.00
N GLY A 389 13.13 -14.49 20.66
CA GLY A 389 14.08 -13.66 19.91
C GLY A 389 13.55 -12.28 19.51
N LEU A 390 12.30 -11.94 19.85
CA LEU A 390 11.66 -10.74 19.30
C LEU A 390 12.34 -9.43 19.71
N LEU A 391 12.84 -9.34 20.94
CA LEU A 391 13.49 -8.12 21.41
C LEU A 391 14.85 -7.83 20.76
N ASP A 392 15.46 -8.83 20.11
CA ASP A 392 16.73 -8.70 19.39
C ASP A 392 16.52 -8.33 17.91
N ASP A 393 15.30 -8.53 17.38
CA ASP A 393 14.94 -8.11 16.04
C ASP A 393 14.93 -6.55 15.96
N PRO A 394 15.69 -5.95 15.02
CA PRO A 394 15.72 -4.50 14.83
C PRO A 394 14.34 -3.84 14.67
N ARG A 395 13.34 -4.58 14.18
CA ARG A 395 11.95 -4.12 14.04
C ARG A 395 11.28 -3.81 15.37
N PHE A 396 11.67 -4.48 16.45
CA PHE A 396 11.12 -4.35 17.81
C PHE A 396 12.03 -3.55 18.74
N LYS A 397 13.00 -2.80 18.19
CA LYS A 397 13.93 -1.97 18.97
C LYS A 397 13.20 -0.89 19.79
N GLY A 398 12.19 -0.25 19.20
CA GLY A 398 11.45 0.86 19.82
C GLY A 398 12.36 2.04 20.17
N SER A 399 11.99 2.80 21.21
CA SER A 399 12.76 3.94 21.73
C SER A 399 12.95 3.79 23.24
N THR A 400 14.08 4.26 23.76
CA THR A 400 14.36 4.30 25.21
C THR A 400 14.05 5.66 25.83
N SER A 401 13.43 6.58 25.09
CA SER A 401 13.03 7.89 25.58
C SER A 401 11.95 7.79 26.66
N GLU A 402 11.90 8.78 27.54
CA GLU A 402 10.83 8.89 28.55
C GLU A 402 9.44 8.94 27.91
N GLU A 403 9.33 9.59 26.75
CA GLU A 403 8.14 9.58 25.93
C GLU A 403 7.69 8.16 25.56
N ALA A 404 8.64 7.31 25.16
CA ALA A 404 8.33 5.96 24.74
C ALA A 404 7.69 5.18 25.90
N ARG A 405 8.23 5.30 27.11
CA ARG A 405 7.69 4.68 28.32
C ARG A 405 6.28 5.18 28.68
N ASN A 406 5.99 6.45 28.42
CA ASN A 406 4.66 7.02 28.67
C ASN A 406 3.65 6.76 27.54
N ARG A 407 4.05 6.07 26.46
CA ARG A 407 3.21 5.95 25.26
C ARG A 407 1.90 5.24 25.51
N ARG A 408 1.90 4.16 26.30
CA ARG A 408 0.69 3.45 26.69
C ARG A 408 -0.29 4.37 27.43
N ARG A 409 0.21 5.13 28.40
CA ARG A 409 -0.58 6.10 29.16
C ARG A 409 -1.27 7.12 28.24
N PHE A 410 -0.56 7.66 27.25
CA PHE A 410 -1.16 8.61 26.31
C PHE A 410 -2.34 8.04 25.51
N TYR A 411 -2.32 6.74 25.19
CA TYR A 411 -3.44 6.06 24.54
C TYR A 411 -4.57 5.79 25.52
N GLN A 412 -4.28 5.44 26.77
CA GLN A 412 -5.30 5.28 27.82
C GLN A 412 -6.04 6.59 28.07
N ASP A 413 -5.31 7.70 28.18
CA ASP A 413 -5.89 9.04 28.33
C ASP A 413 -6.74 9.42 27.09
N ALA A 414 -6.34 8.97 25.89
CA ALA A 414 -7.14 9.16 24.67
C ALA A 414 -8.45 8.38 24.67
N ILE A 415 -8.43 7.12 25.10
CA ILE A 415 -9.63 6.28 25.21
C ILE A 415 -10.60 6.88 26.23
N ARG A 416 -10.09 7.31 27.40
CA ARG A 416 -10.91 7.98 28.42
C ARG A 416 -11.52 9.28 27.90
N ARG A 417 -10.75 10.07 27.13
CA ARG A 417 -11.24 11.28 26.47
C ARG A 417 -12.35 10.99 25.47
N GLU A 418 -12.19 9.96 24.63
CA GLU A 418 -13.20 9.58 23.66
C GLU A 418 -14.50 9.15 24.34
N GLN A 419 -14.40 8.41 25.46
CA GLN A 419 -15.56 8.07 26.29
C GLN A 419 -16.26 9.30 26.83
N ASP A 420 -15.53 10.23 27.44
CA ASP A 420 -16.11 11.47 27.96
C ASP A 420 -16.70 12.36 26.85
N GLN A 421 -16.08 12.37 25.66
CA GLN A 421 -16.58 13.09 24.49
C GLN A 421 -17.99 12.63 24.09
N THR A 422 -18.32 11.34 24.25
CA THR A 422 -19.66 10.84 23.92
C THR A 422 -20.77 11.54 24.71
N ALA A 423 -20.48 12.05 25.90
CA ALA A 423 -21.45 12.78 26.72
C ALA A 423 -21.82 14.17 26.17
N TYR A 424 -21.01 14.71 25.25
CA TYR A 424 -21.20 16.03 24.65
C TYR A 424 -21.93 15.99 23.29
N GLY A 425 -22.17 14.81 22.71
CA GLY A 425 -22.87 14.66 21.43
C GLY A 425 -22.21 15.49 20.32
N ASP A 426 -22.98 16.40 19.72
CA ASP A 426 -22.52 17.25 18.60
C ASP A 426 -21.74 18.50 19.05
N ASP A 427 -21.72 18.84 20.36
CA ASP A 427 -21.02 20.02 20.87
C ASP A 427 -19.51 19.75 21.10
N TYR A 428 -18.80 19.53 20.00
CA TYR A 428 -17.36 19.27 20.05
C TYR A 428 -16.55 20.47 20.59
N ARG A 429 -16.99 21.70 20.32
CA ARG A 429 -16.30 22.91 20.80
C ARG A 429 -16.47 23.09 22.31
N GLY A 430 -17.66 22.82 22.86
CA GLY A 430 -17.89 22.79 24.30
C GLY A 430 -17.02 21.75 25.00
N PHE A 431 -16.90 20.56 24.41
CA PHE A 431 -15.99 19.52 24.92
C PHE A 431 -14.52 19.97 24.95
N LEU A 432 -14.01 20.57 23.87
CA LEU A 432 -12.63 21.07 23.85
C LEU A 432 -12.38 22.17 24.89
N ALA A 433 -13.36 23.04 25.15
CA ALA A 433 -13.26 24.06 26.19
C ALA A 433 -13.19 23.41 27.59
N ASP A 434 -14.03 22.42 27.86
CA ASP A 434 -14.03 21.67 29.13
C ASP A 434 -12.75 20.86 29.35
N CYS A 435 -12.08 20.43 28.28
CA CYS A 435 -10.77 19.77 28.38
C CYS A 435 -9.69 20.67 29.00
N ARG A 436 -9.85 22.01 28.95
CA ARG A 436 -8.87 22.99 29.46
C ARG A 436 -7.48 22.78 28.84
N ILE A 437 -7.44 22.72 27.52
CA ILE A 437 -6.21 22.48 26.77
C ILE A 437 -5.26 23.68 26.96
N GLU A 438 -4.04 23.38 27.39
CA GLU A 438 -2.95 24.35 27.52
C GLU A 438 -1.83 23.98 26.55
N LEU A 439 -1.43 24.95 25.72
CA LEU A 439 -0.35 24.86 24.74
C LEU A 439 0.80 25.76 25.20
N VAL A 440 1.92 25.17 25.57
CA VAL A 440 3.16 25.90 25.82
C VAL A 440 3.95 25.95 24.52
N VAL A 441 4.23 27.16 24.03
CA VAL A 441 5.11 27.39 22.88
C VAL A 441 6.44 27.90 23.44
N ARG A 442 7.54 27.21 23.12
CA ARG A 442 8.87 27.66 23.57
C ARG A 442 9.93 27.53 22.48
N PRO A 443 11.01 28.33 22.53
CA PRO A 443 12.15 28.15 21.65
C PRO A 443 12.79 26.77 21.81
N TYR A 444 13.27 26.22 20.70
CA TYR A 444 14.10 25.02 20.67
C TYR A 444 15.44 25.27 21.37
N LYS A 445 15.91 24.29 22.16
CA LYS A 445 17.26 24.26 22.75
C LYS A 445 18.00 23.00 22.29
N SER A 446 19.33 23.02 22.36
CA SER A 446 20.17 21.87 21.93
C SER A 446 19.86 20.58 22.69
N GLU A 447 19.47 20.67 23.97
CA GLU A 447 19.02 19.55 24.79
C GLU A 447 17.77 18.84 24.25
N ASP A 448 16.96 19.53 23.44
CA ASP A 448 15.74 18.97 22.84
C ASP A 448 15.99 18.16 21.57
N PHE A 449 17.25 18.06 21.10
CA PHE A 449 17.57 17.44 19.81
C PHE A 449 17.01 16.03 19.66
N GLU A 450 17.21 15.17 20.67
CA GLU A 450 16.68 13.80 20.65
C GLU A 450 15.17 13.77 20.47
N ARG A 451 14.49 14.69 21.15
CA ARG A 451 13.05 14.74 21.19
C ARG A 451 12.45 15.26 19.89
N ALA A 452 13.02 16.34 19.36
CA ALA A 452 12.68 16.87 18.04
C ALA A 452 12.93 15.82 16.95
N SER A 453 14.06 15.12 17.02
CA SER A 453 14.41 14.05 16.07
C SER A 453 13.40 12.89 16.12
N GLU A 454 13.03 12.42 17.31
CA GLU A 454 12.01 11.37 17.48
C GLU A 454 10.66 11.82 16.88
N LEU A 455 10.22 13.05 17.17
CA LEU A 455 8.96 13.59 16.66
C LEU A 455 8.97 13.66 15.13
N VAL A 456 10.00 14.28 14.54
CA VAL A 456 10.16 14.43 13.08
C VAL A 456 10.15 13.08 12.37
N GLN A 457 10.85 12.07 12.92
CA GLN A 457 10.91 10.75 12.31
C GLN A 457 9.57 10.00 12.37
N ARG A 458 8.79 10.17 13.44
CA ARG A 458 7.52 9.45 13.64
C ARG A 458 6.32 10.14 12.99
N THR A 459 6.37 11.45 12.77
CA THR A 459 5.25 12.20 12.19
C THR A 459 5.16 11.98 10.68
N ASN A 460 3.96 11.57 10.22
CA ASN A 460 3.64 11.32 8.81
C ASN A 460 2.34 12.02 8.39
N GLN A 461 1.28 11.93 9.20
CA GLN A 461 -0.04 12.47 8.86
C GLN A 461 -0.12 13.98 9.00
N LEU A 462 0.42 14.52 10.10
CA LEU A 462 0.50 15.96 10.37
C LEU A 462 1.92 16.47 10.11
N ASN A 463 2.51 16.06 8.98
CA ASN A 463 3.76 16.60 8.45
C ASN A 463 3.42 17.52 7.28
N PHE A 464 3.51 18.82 7.50
CA PHE A 464 3.01 19.82 6.57
C PHE A 464 3.96 19.98 5.38
N SER A 465 5.27 20.04 5.61
CA SER A 465 6.27 20.15 4.54
C SER A 465 6.39 18.88 3.68
N GLY A 466 5.97 17.73 4.21
CA GLY A 466 6.18 16.41 3.63
C GLY A 466 7.65 15.96 3.68
N ALA A 467 8.53 16.73 4.33
CA ALA A 467 9.95 16.42 4.43
C ALA A 467 10.21 15.30 5.44
N LYS A 468 11.16 14.43 5.11
CA LYS A 468 11.71 13.43 6.02
C LYS A 468 13.19 13.72 6.21
N TYR A 469 13.54 14.24 7.38
CA TYR A 469 14.92 14.55 7.70
C TYR A 469 15.63 13.31 8.26
N THR A 470 16.83 13.04 7.76
CA THR A 470 17.78 12.25 8.53
C THR A 470 18.20 13.06 9.76
N ARG A 471 18.80 12.38 10.73
CA ARG A 471 19.28 13.02 11.96
C ARG A 471 20.33 14.10 11.66
N GLU A 472 21.20 13.83 10.70
CA GLU A 472 22.25 14.75 10.24
C GLU A 472 21.64 15.96 9.53
N GLN A 473 20.64 15.74 8.66
CA GLN A 473 19.93 16.82 7.99
C GLN A 473 19.20 17.74 8.98
N LEU A 474 18.56 17.14 10.01
CA LEU A 474 17.89 17.91 11.05
C LEU A 474 18.90 18.74 11.85
N ALA A 475 20.06 18.18 12.19
CA ALA A 475 21.11 18.91 12.90
C ALA A 475 21.56 20.16 12.11
N SER A 476 21.86 20.01 10.82
CA SER A 476 22.27 21.14 9.97
C SER A 476 21.18 22.21 9.80
N LEU A 477 19.88 21.83 9.87
CA LEU A 477 18.78 22.79 9.82
C LEU A 477 18.62 23.57 11.13
N LEU A 478 18.83 22.90 12.26
CA LEU A 478 18.70 23.50 13.59
C LEU A 478 19.82 24.51 13.89
N GLU A 479 20.98 24.38 13.24
CA GLU A 479 22.14 25.30 13.35
C GLU A 479 21.92 26.67 12.68
N LYS A 480 20.88 26.86 11.86
CA LYS A 480 20.68 28.10 11.10
C LYS A 480 20.08 29.24 11.92
N ASP A 481 20.85 30.27 12.30
CA ASP A 481 20.37 31.34 13.20
C ASP A 481 19.25 32.24 12.62
N ASP A 482 19.06 32.25 11.31
CA ASP A 482 18.04 33.06 10.61
C ASP A 482 16.62 32.46 10.66
N VAL A 483 16.46 31.26 11.22
CA VAL A 483 15.18 30.56 11.35
C VAL A 483 14.84 30.38 12.82
N ALA A 484 13.70 30.89 13.26
CA ALA A 484 13.16 30.62 14.59
C ALA A 484 12.66 29.18 14.65
N LYS A 485 12.99 28.46 15.72
CA LYS A 485 12.53 27.07 15.91
C LYS A 485 11.77 26.97 17.23
N TYR A 486 10.60 26.34 17.15
CA TYR A 486 9.69 26.21 18.27
C TYR A 486 9.39 24.76 18.57
N LEU A 487 9.24 24.47 19.86
CA LEU A 487 8.62 23.26 20.36
C LEU A 487 7.28 23.60 21.00
N LEU A 488 6.33 22.70 20.78
CA LEU A 488 4.97 22.82 21.30
C LEU A 488 4.75 21.71 22.30
N GLU A 489 4.45 22.06 23.54
CA GLU A 489 4.06 21.14 24.61
C GLU A 489 2.58 21.34 24.90
N CYS A 490 1.86 20.24 25.07
CA CYS A 490 0.42 20.30 25.28
C CYS A 490 0.03 19.53 26.54
N SER A 491 -0.97 20.01 27.26
CA SER A 491 -1.61 19.30 28.36
C SER A 491 -3.10 19.62 28.41
N ASP A 492 -3.86 18.77 29.08
CA ASP A 492 -5.27 19.00 29.37
C ASP A 492 -5.67 18.37 30.72
N LYS A 493 -6.96 18.37 31.05
CA LYS A 493 -7.47 17.80 32.32
C LYS A 493 -7.19 16.29 32.51
N TYR A 494 -6.83 15.57 31.46
CA TYR A 494 -6.54 14.13 31.52
C TYR A 494 -5.05 13.88 31.75
N GLY A 495 -4.19 14.75 31.23
CA GLY A 495 -2.76 14.69 31.49
C GLY A 495 -1.92 15.53 30.53
N SER A 496 -0.59 15.44 30.72
CA SER A 496 0.36 16.03 29.79
C SER A 496 0.54 15.13 28.56
N TYR A 497 0.56 15.73 27.38
CA TYR A 497 0.89 15.08 26.12
C TYR A 497 2.40 15.06 25.84
N GLY A 498 3.18 15.79 26.64
CA GLY A 498 4.58 16.10 26.37
C GLY A 498 4.75 17.04 25.18
N ILE A 499 5.93 16.98 24.55
CA ILE A 499 6.22 17.73 23.32
C ILE A 499 5.45 17.11 22.16
N VAL A 500 4.46 17.83 21.64
CA VAL A 500 3.56 17.40 20.58
C VAL A 500 3.86 18.04 19.23
N GLY A 501 4.70 19.07 19.18
CA GLY A 501 4.97 19.78 17.94
C GLY A 501 6.38 20.34 17.80
N PHE A 502 6.80 20.48 16.55
CA PHE A 502 8.02 21.16 16.14
C PHE A 502 7.71 22.07 14.95
N SER A 503 8.24 23.29 14.94
CA SER A 503 8.09 24.21 13.84
C SER A 503 9.37 25.01 13.55
N MET A 504 9.60 25.28 12.28
CA MET A 504 10.61 26.21 11.79
C MET A 504 9.91 27.38 11.11
N VAL A 505 10.22 28.60 11.56
CA VAL A 505 9.52 29.83 11.16
C VAL A 505 10.54 30.89 10.74
N GLU A 506 10.32 31.46 9.56
CA GLU A 506 11.03 32.64 9.07
C GLU A 506 10.06 33.82 9.09
N HIS A 507 10.43 34.88 9.81
CA HIS A 507 9.67 36.13 9.78
C HIS A 507 10.24 37.03 8.67
N ARG A 508 9.38 37.55 7.78
CA ARG A 508 9.70 38.55 6.72
C ARG A 508 8.83 39.77 6.86
N GLU A 509 9.18 40.94 6.30
CA GLU A 509 8.52 42.24 6.54
C GLU A 509 6.98 42.20 6.62
N ASP A 510 6.30 41.56 5.66
CA ASP A 510 4.83 41.47 5.62
C ASP A 510 4.27 40.05 5.76
N GLU A 511 5.14 39.04 5.94
CA GLU A 511 4.78 37.62 5.85
C GLU A 511 5.44 36.78 6.95
N ILE A 512 4.70 35.85 7.54
CA ILE A 512 5.24 34.78 8.38
C ILE A 512 5.32 33.50 7.54
N ARG A 513 6.52 32.94 7.37
CA ARG A 513 6.73 31.68 6.65
C ARG A 513 7.02 30.54 7.60
N ILE A 514 6.13 29.58 7.63
CA ILE A 514 6.31 28.31 8.31
C ILE A 514 6.98 27.36 7.32
N LEU A 515 8.28 27.19 7.49
CA LEU A 515 9.14 26.37 6.64
C LEU A 515 8.88 24.88 6.86
N ASP A 516 8.63 24.51 8.11
CA ASP A 516 8.15 23.19 8.49
C ASP A 516 7.27 23.27 9.73
N PHE A 517 6.30 22.38 9.79
CA PHE A 517 5.44 22.18 10.93
C PHE A 517 5.06 20.71 11.02
N MET A 518 5.30 20.13 12.19
CA MET A 518 5.00 18.74 12.47
C MET A 518 4.26 18.64 13.79
N LEU A 519 3.13 17.93 13.80
CA LEU A 519 2.37 17.64 15.00
C LEU A 519 2.21 16.15 15.23
N SER A 520 2.20 15.77 16.50
CA SER A 520 1.81 14.45 16.94
C SER A 520 0.34 14.22 16.62
N CYS A 521 -0.01 13.03 16.13
CA CYS A 521 -1.41 12.62 15.94
C CYS A 521 -2.25 12.71 17.22
N ARG A 522 -1.59 12.72 18.39
CA ARG A 522 -2.24 12.83 19.69
C ARG A 522 -3.00 14.13 19.88
N VAL A 523 -2.69 15.20 19.15
CA VAL A 523 -3.39 16.49 19.26
C VAL A 523 -4.20 16.84 18.02
N GLN A 524 -4.34 15.89 17.09
CA GLN A 524 -5.13 16.06 15.88
C GLN A 524 -6.58 16.43 16.21
N GLY A 525 -7.14 17.37 15.44
CA GLY A 525 -8.53 17.82 15.59
C GLY A 525 -8.77 18.77 16.75
N ARG A 526 -7.75 19.13 17.53
CA ARG A 526 -7.91 20.03 18.69
C ARG A 526 -7.63 21.50 18.41
N PHE A 527 -7.39 21.87 17.16
CA PHE A 527 -7.07 23.24 16.75
C PHE A 527 -5.74 23.78 17.34
N ILE A 528 -4.78 22.89 17.66
CA ILE A 528 -3.43 23.30 18.10
C ILE A 528 -2.73 24.11 17.00
N GLU A 529 -2.96 23.74 15.75
CA GLU A 529 -2.48 24.43 14.56
C GLU A 529 -2.94 25.88 14.52
N GLN A 530 -4.25 26.09 14.70
CA GLN A 530 -4.85 27.41 14.73
C GLN A 530 -4.29 28.25 15.88
N ALA A 531 -4.20 27.68 17.09
CA ALA A 531 -3.66 28.37 18.26
C ALA A 531 -2.18 28.75 18.09
N PHE A 532 -1.37 27.87 17.50
CA PHE A 532 0.03 28.17 17.22
C PHE A 532 0.19 29.25 16.15
N PHE A 533 -0.59 29.20 15.06
CA PHE A 533 -0.54 30.21 14.01
C PHE A 533 -1.01 31.59 14.53
N HIS A 534 -2.06 31.61 15.34
CA HIS A 534 -2.52 32.81 16.03
C HIS A 534 -1.43 33.38 16.96
N HIS A 535 -0.78 32.52 17.74
CA HIS A 535 0.34 32.94 18.59
C HIS A 535 1.49 33.56 17.80
N LEU A 536 1.88 32.98 16.66
CA LEU A 536 2.92 33.53 15.78
C LEU A 536 2.53 34.90 15.20
N GLN A 537 1.24 35.12 14.92
CA GLN A 537 0.73 36.41 14.46
C GLN A 537 0.84 37.48 15.55
N GLU A 538 0.49 37.15 16.80
CA GLU A 538 0.52 38.08 17.93
C GLU A 538 1.95 38.39 18.42
N HIS A 539 2.84 37.39 18.44
CA HIS A 539 4.16 37.47 19.09
C HIS A 539 5.30 37.72 18.09
N ARG A 540 5.04 38.54 17.08
CA ARG A 540 6.04 38.90 16.06
C ARG A 540 7.17 39.74 16.69
N HIS A 541 8.39 39.65 16.13
CA HIS A 541 9.55 40.39 16.63
C HIS A 541 9.26 41.91 16.77
N PRO A 542 9.62 42.53 17.92
CA PRO A 542 9.45 43.97 18.14
C PRO A 542 10.14 44.77 17.04
N GLY A 543 9.42 45.74 16.44
CA GLY A 543 9.92 46.60 15.36
C GLY A 543 9.50 46.19 13.95
N ARG A 544 8.72 45.11 13.78
CA ARG A 544 8.06 44.77 12.52
C ARG A 544 6.55 45.01 12.63
N GLY A 545 5.91 45.47 11.55
CA GLY A 545 4.45 45.74 11.51
C GLY A 545 3.59 44.49 11.72
N GLN A 546 2.26 44.59 11.58
CA GLN A 546 1.43 43.39 11.55
C GLN A 546 1.69 42.59 10.27
N ALA A 547 1.85 41.27 10.37
CA ALA A 547 1.93 40.43 9.19
C ALA A 547 0.58 40.42 8.48
N THR A 548 0.57 40.61 7.16
CA THR A 548 -0.67 40.55 6.36
C THR A 548 -0.90 39.16 5.80
N ARG A 549 0.12 38.30 5.81
CA ARG A 549 0.09 36.96 5.24
C ARG A 549 0.79 35.93 6.11
N LEU A 550 0.21 34.73 6.19
CA LEU A 550 0.87 33.54 6.72
C LEU A 550 1.05 32.52 5.59
N ARG A 551 2.25 31.97 5.44
CA ARG A 551 2.56 30.93 4.45
C ARG A 551 3.04 29.67 5.14
N VAL A 552 2.51 28.53 4.74
CA VAL A 552 2.97 27.21 5.16
C VAL A 552 3.56 26.48 3.96
N SER A 553 4.81 26.05 4.08
CA SER A 553 5.42 25.11 3.14
C SER A 553 4.65 23.81 3.17
N PHE A 554 3.95 23.48 2.08
CA PHE A 554 3.13 22.28 1.99
C PHE A 554 3.45 21.47 0.74
N LYS A 555 3.71 20.18 0.92
CA LYS A 555 3.88 19.23 -0.19
C LYS A 555 2.92 18.05 -0.01
N PRO A 556 1.95 17.86 -0.94
CA PRO A 556 1.04 16.74 -0.87
C PRO A 556 1.78 15.39 -0.96
N THR A 557 1.41 14.46 -0.10
CA THR A 557 1.86 13.06 -0.09
C THR A 557 0.67 12.13 0.14
N GLN A 558 0.83 10.83 -0.06
CA GLN A 558 -0.22 9.86 0.25
C GLN A 558 -0.59 9.83 1.75
N ARG A 559 0.33 10.27 2.64
CA ARG A 559 0.17 10.11 4.10
C ARG A 559 -0.25 11.40 4.81
N ASN A 560 0.05 12.59 4.27
CA ASN A 560 -0.24 13.87 4.94
C ASN A 560 -1.54 14.56 4.48
N LYS A 561 -2.50 13.79 3.95
CA LYS A 561 -3.85 14.28 3.66
C LYS A 561 -4.52 14.96 4.88
N PRO A 562 -4.36 14.46 6.12
CA PRO A 562 -4.91 15.17 7.29
C PRO A 562 -4.35 16.59 7.48
N ALA A 563 -3.03 16.80 7.27
CA ALA A 563 -2.45 18.14 7.32
C ALA A 563 -3.05 19.09 6.28
N GLN A 564 -3.29 18.58 5.07
CA GLN A 564 -3.96 19.34 4.00
C GLN A 564 -5.35 19.81 4.44
N GLN A 565 -6.15 18.89 4.99
CA GLN A 565 -7.51 19.18 5.45
C GLN A 565 -7.53 20.24 6.56
N VAL A 566 -6.54 20.26 7.44
CA VAL A 566 -6.41 21.31 8.46
C VAL A 566 -6.16 22.67 7.81
N LEU A 567 -5.24 22.76 6.85
CA LEU A 567 -4.95 24.01 6.15
C LEU A 567 -6.17 24.50 5.36
N GLU A 568 -6.88 23.62 4.66
CA GLU A 568 -8.12 23.93 3.94
C GLU A 568 -9.21 24.44 4.90
N ALA A 569 -9.39 23.81 6.06
CA ALA A 569 -10.36 24.23 7.07
C ALA A 569 -10.02 25.60 7.69
N LEU A 570 -8.74 25.98 7.70
CA LEU A 570 -8.26 27.30 8.12
C LEU A 570 -8.22 28.32 6.97
N HIS A 571 -8.81 28.00 5.81
CA HIS A 571 -8.88 28.86 4.62
C HIS A 571 -7.53 29.18 3.97
N PHE A 572 -6.55 28.28 4.06
CA PHE A 572 -5.32 28.40 3.30
C PHE A 572 -5.55 28.01 1.83
N GLU A 573 -4.98 28.80 0.93
CA GLU A 573 -5.10 28.62 -0.52
C GLU A 573 -3.72 28.51 -1.18
N PRO A 574 -3.59 27.91 -2.38
CA PRO A 574 -2.34 27.93 -3.13
C PRO A 574 -1.76 29.34 -3.28
N CYS A 575 -0.50 29.53 -2.88
CA CYS A 575 0.16 30.83 -3.02
C CYS A 575 0.38 31.17 -4.51
N ASP A 576 0.25 32.44 -4.88
CA ASP A 576 0.52 32.94 -6.26
C ASP A 576 1.93 32.60 -6.77
N THR A 577 2.89 32.42 -5.85
CA THR A 577 4.29 32.10 -6.19
C THR A 577 4.51 30.61 -6.49
N GLY A 578 3.50 29.76 -6.37
CA GLY A 578 3.56 28.32 -6.68
C GLY A 578 4.19 27.42 -5.60
N GLU A 579 4.66 27.99 -4.48
CA GLU A 579 5.30 27.25 -3.39
C GLU A 579 4.53 27.44 -2.07
N GLY A 580 3.88 26.37 -1.62
CA GLY A 580 3.15 26.31 -0.35
C GLY A 580 1.71 26.80 -0.42
N LEU A 581 1.09 26.88 0.76
CA LEU A 581 -0.27 27.37 0.97
C LEU A 581 -0.23 28.66 1.82
N CYS A 582 -1.07 29.62 1.48
CA CYS A 582 -1.08 30.98 2.03
C CYS A 582 -2.45 31.31 2.65
N LEU A 583 -2.43 32.04 3.75
CA LEU A 583 -3.59 32.64 4.40
C LEU A 583 -3.44 34.16 4.41
N ASP A 584 -4.49 34.85 3.97
CA ASP A 584 -4.61 36.30 4.07
C ASP A 584 -5.17 36.68 5.46
N LEU A 585 -4.29 37.17 6.33
CA LEU A 585 -4.62 37.52 7.72
C LEU A 585 -5.50 38.78 7.81
N SER A 586 -5.66 39.53 6.72
CA SER A 586 -6.59 40.66 6.67
C SER A 586 -8.05 40.21 6.43
N LYS A 587 -8.25 39.01 5.89
CA LYS A 587 -9.58 38.46 5.55
C LYS A 587 -10.05 37.39 6.52
N HIS A 588 -9.12 36.64 7.10
CA HIS A 588 -9.41 35.51 7.97
C HIS A 588 -8.75 35.70 9.33
N SER A 589 -9.55 35.62 10.39
CA SER A 589 -9.05 35.66 11.76
C SER A 589 -8.70 34.26 12.24
N LEU A 590 -7.53 34.12 12.85
CA LEU A 590 -7.11 32.90 13.56
C LEU A 590 -7.54 32.91 15.04
N ALA A 591 -8.13 34.00 15.52
CA ALA A 591 -8.64 34.12 16.89
C ALA A 591 -9.86 33.21 17.14
N GLY A 592 -10.24 33.04 18.41
CA GLY A 592 -11.43 32.26 18.79
C GLY A 592 -11.20 30.76 18.98
N HIS A 593 -9.95 30.35 19.19
CA HIS A 593 -9.65 29.02 19.74
C HIS A 593 -9.89 28.98 21.26
N VAL A 594 -10.23 27.81 21.79
CA VAL A 594 -10.46 27.60 23.23
C VAL A 594 -9.20 27.19 24.00
N ILE A 595 -8.06 27.14 23.32
CA ILE A 595 -6.77 26.73 23.88
C ILE A 595 -6.12 27.91 24.60
N LYS A 596 -5.64 27.67 25.82
CA LYS A 596 -4.79 28.61 26.54
C LYS A 596 -3.35 28.46 26.01
N VAL A 597 -2.79 29.51 25.41
CA VAL A 597 -1.40 29.50 24.93
C VAL A 597 -0.50 30.23 25.91
N THR A 598 0.61 29.61 26.30
CA THR A 598 1.63 30.22 27.16
C THR A 598 2.99 30.22 26.46
N PHE A 599 3.75 31.30 26.65
CA PHE A 599 5.11 31.43 26.16
C PHE A 599 6.01 31.73 27.35
N PRO A 600 6.83 30.78 27.83
CA PRO A 600 7.74 31.03 28.93
C PRO A 600 8.76 32.07 28.48
N ASP A 601 8.79 33.22 29.17
CA ASP A 601 9.64 34.35 28.79
C ASP A 601 11.11 33.95 28.57
N ASN A 602 11.67 34.47 27.49
CA ASN A 602 13.11 34.53 27.24
C ASN A 602 13.76 35.25 28.45
N PRO A 603 14.81 34.73 29.11
CA PRO A 603 15.40 35.31 30.32
C PRO A 603 16.19 36.61 30.01
N GLY A 604 15.49 37.65 29.56
CA GLY A 604 16.07 38.91 29.08
C GLY A 604 15.10 40.08 28.97
N LYS A 605 13.94 40.04 29.65
CA LYS A 605 13.12 41.24 29.86
C LYS A 605 12.76 41.36 31.33
N GLU A 606 13.48 42.26 32.00
CA GLU A 606 13.11 42.78 33.31
C GLU A 606 11.71 43.40 33.28
N HIS A 607 11.01 43.24 34.40
CA HIS A 607 9.68 43.73 34.68
C HIS A 607 9.45 45.20 34.33
N GLY A 608 8.33 45.46 33.67
CA GLY A 608 7.72 46.78 33.58
C GLY A 608 6.24 46.66 33.20
N GLU A 609 5.38 47.05 34.14
CA GLU A 609 3.98 47.49 33.94
C GLU A 609 2.84 46.47 34.15
N SER A 610 2.45 46.42 35.43
CA SER A 610 1.11 46.36 36.06
C SER A 610 -0.01 45.46 35.50
N GLU A 611 -0.36 44.47 36.33
CA GLU A 611 -1.70 43.92 36.49
C GLU A 611 -2.71 45.02 36.85
N ALA A 612 -3.44 45.55 35.86
CA ALA A 612 -4.73 46.22 36.07
C ALA A 612 -5.41 46.49 34.71
N ASP A 613 -5.96 45.46 34.05
CA ASP A 613 -7.16 45.60 33.19
C ASP A 613 -7.57 44.24 32.60
N ALA A 614 -8.29 43.43 33.37
CA ALA A 614 -8.99 42.25 32.84
C ALA A 614 -10.17 41.84 33.74
N MET A 615 -11.05 42.77 34.10
CA MET A 615 -12.40 42.45 34.54
C MET A 615 -13.39 43.53 34.08
N ALA A 616 -14.00 43.33 32.91
CA ALA A 616 -15.25 43.98 32.54
C ALA A 616 -16.23 42.90 32.01
N PRO A 617 -17.45 42.80 32.56
CA PRO A 617 -18.36 41.71 32.23
C PRO A 617 -19.12 41.98 30.91
N ILE A 618 -19.32 40.88 30.18
CA ILE A 618 -20.18 40.78 28.99
C ILE A 618 -21.60 41.26 29.34
N ARG A 619 -22.05 42.36 28.72
CA ARG A 619 -23.45 42.75 28.71
C ARG A 619 -24.19 41.97 27.63
N ASN A 620 -25.20 41.22 28.08
CA ASN A 620 -26.30 40.73 27.25
C ASN A 620 -27.07 41.90 26.66
N GLU A 621 -27.28 41.91 25.35
CA GLU A 621 -28.43 42.58 24.73
C GLU A 621 -29.12 41.64 23.74
N ARG A 622 -30.44 41.83 23.67
CA ARG A 622 -31.49 41.00 23.08
C ARG A 622 -31.51 41.03 21.55
#